data_AF-A0A2V6A6I1-F1
#
_entry.id   AF-A0A2V6A6I1-F1
#
_cell.length_a   1.000
_cell.length_b   1.000
_cell.length_c   1.000
_cell.angle_alpha   90.00
_cell.angle_beta   90.00
_cell.angle_gamma   90.00
#
_symmetry.space_group_name_H-M   'P 1'
#
loop_
_entity.id
_entity.type
_entity.pdbx_description
1 polymer ?
#
loop_
_entity_poly.entity_id
_entity_poly.type
_entity_poly.pdbx_seq_one_letter_code
_entity_poly.pdbx_strand_id
1 'polypeptide(L)'
;MAELLEKKIKQLDRQIGRTQSAEEKLLESIPGIGPLFSSVIATEIDGITRFNSAAKLAAYAGVVPTTHASGGRVFNGRLLWQCNKWLRWALVEASWSAIQFSSYFGGIYRNARARGKNKNVAITVVAHRMAKIIWLLLNEQRPYTETLPDRSADGVTAAPRRKPALAFAS
;
A
#
# COMPACT_ATOMS: atom_id res chain seq x y z
N MET A 1 -17.52 27.03 9.96
CA MET A 1 -17.05 26.77 8.58
C MET A 1 -16.48 25.37 8.39
N ALA A 2 -15.51 24.92 9.20
CA ALA A 2 -14.94 23.56 9.09
C ALA A 2 -15.99 22.44 9.18
N GLU A 3 -16.90 22.51 10.16
CA GLU A 3 -17.94 21.49 10.37
C GLU A 3 -18.94 21.36 9.20
N LEU A 4 -19.21 22.47 8.50
CA LEU A 4 -20.08 22.47 7.31
C LEU A 4 -19.42 21.74 6.13
N LEU A 5 -18.12 21.95 5.95
CA LEU A 5 -17.35 21.28 4.90
C LEU A 5 -17.20 19.78 5.18
N GLU A 6 -16.96 19.40 6.44
CA GLU A 6 -16.94 17.98 6.84
C GLU A 6 -18.28 17.28 6.57
N LYS A 7 -19.41 17.93 6.90
CA LYS A 7 -20.74 17.39 6.60
C LYS A 7 -20.93 17.20 5.10
N LYS A 8 -20.48 18.16 4.29
CA LYS A 8 -20.60 18.10 2.83
C LYS A 8 -19.72 17.00 2.21
N ILE A 9 -18.50 16.83 2.70
CA ILE A 9 -17.61 15.72 2.29
C ILE A 9 -18.26 14.38 2.61
N LYS A 10 -18.75 14.19 3.84
CA LYS A 10 -19.46 12.96 4.23
C LYS A 10 -20.70 12.68 3.38
N GLN A 11 -21.42 13.72 2.98
CA GLN A 11 -22.57 13.58 2.10
C GLN A 11 -22.16 13.09 0.71
N LEU A 12 -21.09 13.65 0.14
CA LEU A 12 -20.55 13.25 -1.16
C LEU A 12 -19.99 11.81 -1.11
N ASP A 13 -19.24 11.46 -0.07
CA ASP A 13 -18.74 10.09 0.12
C ASP A 13 -19.89 9.09 0.21
N ARG A 14 -20.98 9.46 0.90
CA ARG A 14 -22.19 8.63 0.97
C ARG A 14 -22.91 8.53 -0.38
N GLN A 15 -22.86 9.56 -1.23
CA GLN A 15 -23.40 9.49 -2.59
C GLN A 15 -22.58 8.54 -3.45
N ILE A 16 -21.25 8.59 -3.36
CA ILE A 16 -20.34 7.65 -4.03
C ILE A 16 -20.63 6.22 -3.57
N GLY A 17 -20.81 6.03 -2.26
CA GLY A 17 -21.10 4.73 -1.65
C GLY A 17 -22.39 4.04 -2.11
N ARG A 18 -23.37 4.77 -2.66
CA ARG A 18 -24.67 4.21 -3.06
C ARG A 18 -24.63 3.41 -4.34
N THR A 19 -23.66 3.69 -5.22
CA THR A 19 -23.56 3.06 -6.55
C THR A 19 -22.39 2.08 -6.61
N GLN A 20 -21.98 1.53 -5.46
CA GLN A 20 -20.79 0.68 -5.40
C GLN A 20 -21.02 -0.73 -5.95
N SER A 21 -20.12 -1.11 -6.84
CA SER A 21 -19.86 -2.45 -7.30
C SER A 21 -19.36 -3.37 -6.18
N ALA A 22 -19.38 -4.68 -6.41
CA ALA A 22 -18.80 -5.66 -5.50
C ALA A 22 -17.28 -5.47 -5.34
N GLU A 23 -16.59 -5.09 -6.41
CA GLU A 23 -15.13 -4.85 -6.41
C GLU A 23 -14.76 -3.68 -5.49
N GLU A 24 -15.50 -2.56 -5.54
CA GLU A 24 -15.24 -1.40 -4.68
C GLU A 24 -15.38 -1.75 -3.19
N LYS A 25 -16.36 -2.58 -2.83
CA LYS A 25 -16.54 -3.06 -1.45
C LYS A 25 -15.37 -3.94 -0.99
N LEU A 26 -14.82 -4.77 -1.89
CA LEU A 26 -13.61 -5.53 -1.59
C LEU A 26 -12.41 -4.60 -1.37
N LEU A 27 -12.28 -3.53 -2.15
CA LEU A 27 -11.20 -2.56 -1.99
C LEU A 27 -11.31 -1.80 -0.65
N GLU A 28 -12.52 -1.42 -0.23
CA GLU A 28 -12.76 -0.73 1.05
C GLU A 28 -12.40 -1.57 2.28
N SER A 29 -12.35 -2.89 2.15
CA SER A 29 -11.89 -3.75 3.26
C SER A 29 -10.41 -3.52 3.60
N ILE A 30 -9.63 -2.91 2.71
CA ILE A 30 -8.24 -2.56 2.96
C ILE A 30 -8.19 -1.26 3.81
N PRO A 31 -7.48 -1.27 4.96
CA PRO A 31 -7.35 -0.08 5.78
C PRO A 31 -6.67 1.04 5.00
N GLY A 32 -7.31 2.22 5.00
CA GLY A 32 -6.85 3.41 4.26
C GLY A 32 -7.52 3.61 2.90
N ILE A 33 -8.29 2.63 2.40
CA ILE A 33 -9.12 2.80 1.20
C ILE A 33 -10.56 3.07 1.65
N GLY A 34 -11.07 4.26 1.31
CA GLY A 34 -12.47 4.64 1.51
C GLY A 34 -13.24 4.76 0.19
N PRO A 35 -14.51 5.19 0.22
CA PRO A 35 -15.40 5.24 -0.95
C PRO A 35 -14.86 5.96 -2.16
N LEU A 36 -14.16 7.07 -1.95
CA LEU A 36 -13.53 7.81 -3.04
C LEU A 36 -12.39 7.00 -3.68
N PHE A 37 -11.49 6.45 -2.86
CA PHE A 37 -10.32 5.73 -3.37
C PHE A 37 -10.71 4.38 -3.96
N SER A 38 -11.68 3.67 -3.39
CA SER A 38 -12.19 2.42 -3.97
C SER A 38 -12.75 2.67 -5.37
N SER A 39 -13.57 3.71 -5.53
CA SER A 39 -14.16 4.07 -6.82
C SER A 39 -13.12 4.48 -7.86
N VAL A 40 -12.15 5.32 -7.48
CA VAL A 40 -11.05 5.72 -8.37
C VAL A 40 -10.21 4.50 -8.75
N ILE A 41 -9.83 3.67 -7.80
CA ILE A 41 -8.99 2.48 -8.07
C ILE A 41 -9.73 1.49 -8.97
N ALA A 42 -11.01 1.21 -8.71
CA ALA A 42 -11.82 0.31 -9.53
C ALA A 42 -11.97 0.85 -10.97
N THR A 43 -12.28 2.13 -11.11
CA THR A 43 -12.44 2.79 -12.42
C THR A 43 -11.13 2.80 -13.22
N GLU A 44 -9.99 3.10 -12.59
CA GLU A 44 -8.70 3.16 -13.27
C GLU A 44 -8.12 1.76 -13.61
N ILE A 45 -8.51 0.75 -12.83
CA ILE A 45 -8.17 -0.65 -13.12
C ILE A 45 -9.02 -1.15 -14.30
N ASP A 46 -10.32 -0.85 -14.33
CA ASP A 46 -11.25 -1.27 -15.40
C ASP A 46 -11.16 -2.79 -15.68
N GLY A 47 -11.39 -3.58 -14.62
CA GLY A 47 -11.33 -5.03 -14.63
C GLY A 47 -9.94 -5.62 -14.37
N ILE A 48 -9.82 -6.47 -13.35
CA ILE A 48 -8.52 -7.01 -12.92
C ILE A 48 -7.91 -8.01 -13.93
N THR A 49 -8.74 -8.63 -14.77
CA THR A 49 -8.36 -9.67 -15.74
C THR A 49 -7.36 -9.19 -16.79
N ARG A 50 -7.28 -7.87 -17.02
CA ARG A 50 -6.27 -7.27 -17.92
C ARG A 50 -4.83 -7.43 -17.41
N PHE A 51 -4.65 -7.68 -16.10
CA PHE A 51 -3.34 -7.81 -15.48
C PHE A 51 -3.06 -9.27 -15.10
N ASN A 52 -2.18 -9.95 -15.84
CA ASN A 52 -1.77 -11.33 -15.51
C ASN A 52 -0.97 -11.45 -14.19
N SER A 53 -0.51 -10.34 -13.61
CA SER A 53 0.22 -10.37 -12.34
C SER A 53 0.11 -9.06 -11.58
N ALA A 54 0.23 -9.16 -10.25
CA ALA A 54 0.34 -8.03 -9.36
C ALA A 54 1.49 -7.06 -9.71
N ALA A 55 2.59 -7.57 -10.28
CA ALA A 55 3.71 -6.76 -10.72
C ALA A 55 3.33 -5.86 -11.91
N LYS A 56 2.52 -6.37 -12.86
CA LYS A 56 2.02 -5.57 -13.99
C LYS A 56 1.08 -4.45 -13.50
N LEU A 57 0.19 -4.73 -12.54
CA LEU A 57 -0.66 -3.69 -11.95
C LEU A 57 0.18 -2.60 -11.26
N ALA A 58 1.17 -3.00 -10.46
CA ALA A 58 2.04 -2.05 -9.76
C ALA A 58 2.88 -1.21 -10.74
N ALA A 59 3.33 -1.80 -11.86
CA ALA A 59 4.02 -1.09 -12.93
C ALA A 59 3.09 -0.12 -13.67
N TYR A 60 1.84 -0.53 -13.95
CA TYR A 60 0.82 0.32 -14.58
C TYR A 60 0.47 1.54 -13.71
N ALA A 61 0.30 1.33 -12.41
CA ALA A 61 0.17 2.40 -11.42
C ALA A 61 1.47 3.22 -11.23
N GLY A 62 2.60 2.72 -11.74
CA GLY A 62 3.89 3.36 -11.63
C GLY A 62 4.37 3.55 -10.18
N VAL A 63 4.03 2.62 -9.29
CA VAL A 63 4.53 2.54 -7.90
C VAL A 63 5.76 1.65 -7.77
N VAL A 64 6.32 1.21 -8.90
CA VAL A 64 7.58 0.46 -9.02
C VAL A 64 8.69 1.45 -9.42
N PRO A 65 9.90 1.35 -8.85
CA PRO A 65 11.04 2.15 -9.31
C PRO A 65 11.45 1.73 -10.73
N THR A 66 11.90 2.66 -11.55
CA THR A 66 12.50 2.34 -12.86
C THR A 66 13.81 1.60 -12.64
N THR A 67 14.01 0.46 -13.28
CA THR A 67 15.27 -0.30 -13.18
C THR A 67 16.12 -0.06 -14.42
N HIS A 68 17.34 0.43 -14.23
CA HIS A 68 18.36 0.55 -15.27
C HIS A 68 19.44 -0.51 -15.02
N ALA A 69 19.68 -1.38 -15.99
CA ALA A 69 20.77 -2.35 -15.93
C ALA A 69 21.78 -2.07 -17.05
N SER A 70 23.03 -1.77 -16.69
CA SER A 70 24.14 -1.63 -17.64
C SER A 70 25.39 -2.30 -17.05
N GLY A 71 26.13 -3.03 -17.90
CA GLY A 71 27.41 -3.65 -17.51
C GLY A 71 27.35 -4.55 -16.27
N GLY A 72 26.26 -5.31 -16.09
CA GLY A 72 26.11 -6.25 -14.96
C GLY A 72 25.69 -5.63 -13.62
N ARG A 73 25.48 -4.31 -13.54
CA ARG A 73 24.95 -3.64 -12.33
C ARG A 73 23.50 -3.22 -12.55
N VAL A 74 22.66 -3.48 -11.55
CA VAL A 74 21.24 -3.10 -11.54
C VAL A 74 21.05 -1.89 -10.64
N PHE A 75 20.59 -0.78 -11.22
CA PHE A 75 20.29 0.45 -10.49
C PHE A 75 18.78 0.72 -10.50
N ASN A 76 18.22 1.05 -9.34
CA ASN A 76 16.82 1.45 -9.22
C ASN A 76 16.75 2.98 -9.14
N GLY A 77 16.17 3.58 -10.17
CA GLY A 77 16.01 5.02 -10.36
C GLY A 77 14.65 5.57 -9.93
N ARG A 78 14.20 6.62 -10.64
CA ARG A 78 12.96 7.36 -10.35
C ARG A 78 11.71 6.52 -10.65
N LEU A 79 10.55 6.97 -10.16
CA LEU A 79 9.26 6.38 -10.54
C LEU A 79 9.02 6.54 -12.06
N LEU A 80 8.28 5.60 -12.62
CA LEU A 80 7.92 5.57 -14.05
C LEU A 80 7.17 6.85 -14.46
N TRP A 81 7.59 7.52 -15.54
CA TRP A 81 6.90 8.71 -16.03
C TRP A 81 5.59 8.37 -16.75
N GLN A 82 5.60 7.32 -17.56
CA GLN A 82 4.46 6.83 -18.32
C GLN A 82 3.68 5.80 -17.49
N CYS A 83 2.63 6.26 -16.82
CA CYS A 83 1.83 5.46 -15.90
C CYS A 83 0.44 6.09 -15.72
N ASN A 84 -0.45 5.36 -15.07
CA ASN A 84 -1.70 5.93 -14.60
C ASN A 84 -1.47 6.83 -13.37
N LYS A 85 -1.52 8.15 -13.57
CA LYS A 85 -1.26 9.15 -12.51
C LYS A 85 -2.34 9.18 -11.44
N TRP A 86 -3.60 8.94 -11.80
CA TRP A 86 -4.73 8.89 -10.88
C TRP A 86 -4.63 7.67 -9.97
N LEU A 87 -4.35 6.50 -10.55
CA LEU A 87 -4.13 5.28 -9.80
C LEU A 87 -2.92 5.40 -8.86
N ARG A 88 -1.82 6.01 -9.31
CA ARG A 88 -0.67 6.29 -8.45
C ARG A 88 -1.07 7.15 -7.26
N TRP A 89 -1.71 8.28 -7.54
CA TRP A 89 -2.12 9.23 -6.53
C TRP A 89 -3.02 8.57 -5.48
N ALA A 90 -4.06 7.86 -5.93
CA ALA A 90 -4.98 7.15 -5.04
C ALA A 90 -4.25 6.13 -4.14
N LEU A 91 -3.33 5.34 -4.69
CA LEU A 91 -2.56 4.37 -3.91
C LEU A 91 -1.63 5.01 -2.89
N VAL A 92 -0.99 6.14 -3.24
CA VAL A 92 -0.08 6.85 -2.33
C VAL A 92 -0.86 7.51 -1.19
N GLU A 93 -1.99 8.16 -1.49
CA GLU A 93 -2.84 8.77 -0.47
C GLU A 93 -3.51 7.73 0.43
N ALA A 94 -4.04 6.65 -0.15
CA ALA A 94 -4.57 5.53 0.63
C ALA A 94 -3.49 4.91 1.53
N SER A 95 -2.24 4.86 1.06
CA SER A 95 -1.11 4.38 1.89
C SER A 95 -0.83 5.30 3.08
N TRP A 96 -0.95 6.64 2.95
CA TRP A 96 -0.78 7.57 4.07
C TRP A 96 -1.81 7.35 5.17
N SER A 97 -3.04 7.05 4.77
CA SER A 97 -4.10 6.65 5.70
C SER A 97 -3.80 5.27 6.30
N ALA A 98 -3.43 4.29 5.46
CA ALA A 98 -3.18 2.91 5.87
C ALA A 98 -2.10 2.78 6.95
N ILE A 99 -1.01 3.55 6.87
CA ILE A 99 0.07 3.48 7.86
C ILE A 99 -0.34 3.99 9.24
N GLN A 100 -1.41 4.78 9.34
CA GLN A 100 -1.94 5.31 10.60
C GLN A 100 -2.90 4.31 11.27
N PHE A 101 -3.71 3.62 10.48
CA PHE A 101 -4.77 2.74 10.99
C PHE A 101 -4.41 1.25 11.01
N SER A 102 -3.38 0.81 10.28
CA SER A 102 -2.97 -0.60 10.21
C SER A 102 -1.55 -0.83 10.70
N SER A 103 -1.42 -1.79 11.62
CA SER A 103 -0.14 -2.20 12.18
C SER A 103 0.76 -2.82 11.10
N TYR A 104 0.18 -3.56 10.16
CA TYR A 104 0.85 -4.19 9.04
C TYR A 104 1.50 -3.17 8.10
N PHE A 105 0.72 -2.22 7.58
CA PHE A 105 1.24 -1.19 6.68
C PHE A 105 2.20 -0.23 7.40
N GLY A 106 1.89 0.14 8.64
CA GLY A 106 2.80 0.91 9.50
C GLY A 106 4.13 0.20 9.77
N GLY A 107 4.10 -1.13 9.91
CA GLY A 107 5.30 -1.98 10.03
C GLY A 107 6.19 -1.92 8.79
N ILE A 108 5.59 -2.03 7.60
CA ILE A 108 6.32 -1.93 6.32
C ILE A 108 6.97 -0.55 6.19
N TYR A 109 6.24 0.52 6.49
CA TYR A 109 6.75 1.88 6.44
C TYR A 109 7.94 2.07 7.39
N ARG A 110 7.80 1.65 8.66
CA ARG A 110 8.89 1.74 9.66
C ARG A 110 10.11 0.95 9.24
N ASN A 111 9.93 -0.27 8.70
CA ASN A 111 11.03 -1.08 8.20
C ASN A 111 11.76 -0.41 7.01
N ALA A 112 11.01 0.23 6.10
CA ALA A 112 11.61 0.98 5.01
C ALA A 112 12.42 2.19 5.53
N ARG A 113 11.88 2.93 6.51
CA ARG A 113 12.57 4.05 7.17
C ARG A 113 13.83 3.61 7.92
N ALA A 114 13.78 2.47 8.61
CA ALA A 114 14.93 1.90 9.33
C ALA A 114 16.08 1.50 8.38
N ARG A 115 15.77 1.16 7.13
CA ARG A 115 16.75 0.90 6.06
C ARG A 115 17.31 2.18 5.42
N GLY A 116 17.09 3.35 6.02
CA GLY A 116 17.60 4.64 5.53
C GLY A 116 16.81 5.25 4.36
N LYS A 117 15.65 4.69 3.98
CA LYS A 117 14.83 5.27 2.91
C LYS A 117 14.16 6.57 3.38
N ASN A 118 14.09 7.55 2.49
CA ASN A 118 13.38 8.80 2.77
C ASN A 118 11.85 8.58 2.88
N LYS A 119 11.12 9.60 3.34
CA LYS A 119 9.66 9.54 3.59
C LYS A 119 8.88 9.08 2.35
N ASN A 120 9.19 9.69 1.21
CA ASN A 120 8.45 9.46 -0.03
C ASN A 120 8.73 8.06 -0.61
N VAL A 121 9.97 7.60 -0.57
CA VAL A 121 10.31 6.24 -0.99
C VAL A 121 9.70 5.21 -0.05
N ALA A 122 9.68 5.47 1.26
CA ALA A 122 9.06 4.58 2.23
C ALA A 122 7.53 4.44 1.99
N ILE A 123 6.82 5.54 1.70
CA ILE A 123 5.39 5.44 1.37
C ILE A 123 5.16 4.74 0.02
N THR A 124 6.03 4.95 -0.98
CA THR A 124 5.94 4.21 -2.25
C THR A 124 6.13 2.71 -2.06
N VAL A 125 6.96 2.27 -1.10
CA VAL A 125 7.08 0.84 -0.75
C VAL A 125 5.76 0.29 -0.20
N VAL A 126 5.05 1.07 0.61
CA VAL A 126 3.70 0.72 1.11
C VAL A 126 2.70 0.67 -0.04
N ALA A 127 2.67 1.69 -0.89
CA ALA A 127 1.78 1.75 -2.06
C ALA A 127 2.01 0.58 -3.02
N HIS A 128 3.28 0.22 -3.25
CA HIS A 128 3.64 -0.95 -4.04
C HIS A 128 3.12 -2.26 -3.40
N ARG A 129 3.20 -2.40 -2.07
CA ARG A 129 2.63 -3.55 -1.38
C ARG A 129 1.11 -3.55 -1.46
N MET A 130 0.47 -2.40 -1.29
CA MET A 130 -0.97 -2.21 -1.40
C MET A 130 -1.48 -2.61 -2.79
N ALA A 131 -0.82 -2.17 -3.87
CA ALA A 131 -1.14 -2.57 -5.23
C ALA A 131 -1.12 -4.10 -5.41
N LYS A 132 -0.15 -4.79 -4.80
CA LYS A 132 -0.10 -6.26 -4.84
C LYS A 132 -1.26 -6.92 -4.10
N ILE A 133 -1.64 -6.37 -2.95
CA ILE A 133 -2.78 -6.86 -2.18
C ILE A 133 -4.08 -6.64 -2.97
N ILE A 134 -4.28 -5.45 -3.53
CA ILE A 134 -5.44 -5.14 -4.37
C ILE A 134 -5.59 -6.16 -5.51
N TRP A 135 -4.50 -6.44 -6.23
CA TRP A 135 -4.55 -7.44 -7.31
C TRP A 135 -4.97 -8.82 -6.80
N LEU A 136 -4.44 -9.24 -5.65
CA LEU A 136 -4.76 -10.53 -5.05
C LEU A 136 -6.24 -10.62 -4.63
N LEU A 137 -6.75 -9.59 -3.94
CA LEU A 137 -8.15 -9.56 -3.47
C LEU A 137 -9.15 -9.54 -4.62
N LEU A 138 -8.88 -8.75 -5.67
CA LEU A 138 -9.74 -8.69 -6.85
C LEU A 138 -9.66 -9.98 -7.67
N ASN A 139 -8.50 -10.62 -7.76
CA ASN A 139 -8.36 -11.89 -8.48
C ASN A 139 -9.01 -13.06 -7.73
N GLU A 140 -8.92 -13.09 -6.40
CA GLU A 140 -9.50 -14.15 -5.56
C GLU A 140 -10.92 -13.85 -5.07
N GLN A 141 -11.44 -12.66 -5.38
CA GLN A 141 -12.77 -12.18 -4.96
C GLN A 141 -13.00 -12.34 -3.44
N ARG A 142 -11.99 -12.01 -2.63
CA ARG A 142 -12.04 -12.12 -1.17
C ARG A 142 -11.77 -10.79 -0.49
N PRO A 143 -12.38 -10.52 0.68
CA PRO A 143 -12.08 -9.32 1.45
C PRO A 143 -10.68 -9.40 2.09
N TYR A 144 -10.10 -8.24 2.33
CA TYR A 144 -8.85 -8.11 3.06
C TYR A 144 -9.00 -8.63 4.48
N THR A 145 -8.05 -9.46 4.91
CA THR A 145 -7.92 -9.88 6.30
C THR A 145 -6.50 -9.59 6.74
N GLU A 146 -6.33 -8.78 7.78
CA GLU A 146 -5.03 -8.56 8.41
C GLU A 146 -4.71 -9.79 9.28
N THR A 147 -4.23 -10.87 8.66
CA THR A 147 -3.61 -11.95 9.42
C THR A 147 -2.29 -11.40 9.97
N LEU A 148 -2.30 -10.91 11.21
CA LEU A 148 -1.06 -10.83 11.96
C LEU A 148 -0.46 -12.24 11.91
N PRO A 149 0.81 -12.42 11.49
CA PRO A 149 1.45 -13.71 11.70
C PRO A 149 1.35 -14.01 13.19
N ASP A 150 0.58 -15.04 13.53
CA ASP A 150 0.41 -15.48 14.89
C ASP A 150 1.78 -15.89 15.39
N ARG A 151 2.38 -15.06 16.27
CA ARG A 151 3.65 -15.40 16.92
C ARG A 151 3.53 -16.66 17.78
N SER A 152 2.32 -17.16 17.99
CA SER A 152 2.02 -18.37 18.77
C SER A 152 2.06 -19.66 17.93
N ALA A 153 2.01 -19.57 16.59
CA ALA A 153 2.03 -20.74 15.71
C ALA A 153 3.45 -21.18 15.30
N ASP A 154 4.40 -20.25 15.27
CA ASP A 154 5.81 -20.57 15.04
C ASP A 154 6.50 -20.80 16.39
N GLY A 155 6.64 -22.07 16.78
CA GLY A 155 7.41 -22.54 17.93
C GLY A 155 8.92 -22.26 17.84
N VAL A 156 9.32 -21.11 17.32
CA VAL A 156 10.70 -20.63 17.30
C VAL A 156 10.94 -19.88 18.59
N THR A 157 11.55 -20.57 19.55
CA THR A 157 12.12 -20.00 20.76
C THR A 157 12.97 -18.79 20.38
N ALA A 158 12.57 -17.61 20.85
CA ALA A 158 13.32 -16.38 20.61
C ALA A 158 14.74 -16.53 21.18
N ALA A 159 15.73 -16.67 20.30
CA ALA A 159 17.14 -16.66 20.69
C ALA A 159 17.44 -15.34 21.43
N PRO A 160 18.17 -15.37 22.56
CA PRO A 160 18.39 -14.19 23.37
C PRO A 160 19.15 -13.13 22.57
N ARG A 161 18.61 -11.91 22.54
CA ARG A 161 19.28 -10.74 21.97
C ARG A 161 20.62 -10.56 22.68
N ARG A 162 21.73 -10.73 21.95
CA ARG A 162 23.06 -10.36 22.47
C ARG A 162 23.02 -8.88 22.87
N LYS A 163 23.27 -8.61 24.15
CA LYS A 163 23.43 -7.24 24.65
C LYS A 163 24.60 -6.59 23.89
N PRO A 164 24.49 -5.32 23.47
CA PRO A 164 25.65 -4.60 22.96
C PRO A 164 26.69 -4.50 24.08
N ALA A 165 27.95 -4.79 23.76
CA ALA A 165 29.06 -4.63 24.69
C ALA A 165 29.17 -3.15 25.05
N LEU A 166 28.93 -2.82 26.32
CA LEU A 166 29.23 -1.51 26.89
C LEU A 166 30.75 -1.34 26.88
N ALA A 167 31.26 -0.54 25.95
CA ALA A 167 32.59 0.03 26.04
C ALA A 167 32.57 1.09 27.15
N PHE A 168 33.11 0.75 28.32
CA PHE A 168 33.42 1.73 29.36
C PHE A 168 34.74 2.42 29.04
N ALA A 169 34.73 3.73 29.27
CA ALA A 169 35.84 4.65 29.13
C ALA A 169 37.03 4.28 30.03
N SER A 170 38.20 4.77 29.64
CA SER A 170 39.33 5.10 30.50
C SER A 170 39.87 6.45 30.07
#